data_AF-A0A8X6SPJ3-F1
#
_entry.id   AF-A0A8X6SPJ3-F1
#
_cell.length_a   1.000
_cell.length_b   1.000
_cell.length_c   1.000
_cell.angle_alpha   90.00
_cell.angle_beta   90.00
_cell.angle_gamma   90.00
#
_symmetry.space_group_name_H-M   'P 1'
#
loop_
_entity.id
_entity.type
_entity.pdbx_description
1 polymer ?
#
loop_
_entity_poly.entity_id
_entity_poly.type
_entity_poly.pdbx_seq_one_letter_code
_entity_poly.pdbx_strand_id
1 'polypeptide(L)'
;MLSIGGYHPYGLTSILTGLESNRACGGYASPTNCSPSTPPTCLPELRRALLDEWCNIPQDQIDNLILSMPRRCKACIASSGRHTPY
;
A
#
# COMPACT_ATOMS: atom_id res chain seq x y z
N MET A 1 7.69 -24.54 25.88
CA MET A 1 6.62 -24.81 24.89
C MET A 1 5.68 -23.62 24.85
N LEU A 2 5.79 -22.77 23.83
CA LEU A 2 4.75 -21.84 23.38
C LEU A 2 4.96 -21.72 21.87
N SER A 3 4.32 -22.62 21.11
CA SER A 3 4.31 -22.57 19.65
C SER A 3 3.50 -21.35 19.24
N ILE A 4 4.20 -20.37 18.68
CA ILE A 4 3.62 -19.23 17.95
C ILE A 4 2.68 -19.78 16.87
N GLY A 5 1.39 -19.44 17.00
CA GLY A 5 0.35 -19.82 16.06
C GLY A 5 0.67 -19.27 14.68
N GLY A 6 0.92 -20.17 13.74
CA GLY A 6 1.22 -19.85 12.36
C GLY A 6 0.06 -19.09 11.71
N TYR A 7 0.38 -17.95 11.12
CA TYR A 7 -0.49 -17.27 10.18
C TYR A 7 -0.82 -18.24 9.04
N HIS A 8 -2.09 -18.62 8.97
CA HIS A 8 -2.62 -19.64 8.09
C HIS A 8 -2.69 -19.10 6.64
N PRO A 9 -2.07 -19.75 5.65
CA PRO A 9 -1.87 -19.17 4.32
C PRO A 9 -3.13 -19.10 3.42
N TYR A 10 -4.28 -19.59 3.87
CA TYR A 10 -5.50 -19.69 3.05
C TYR A 10 -6.34 -18.39 2.99
N GLY A 11 -5.93 -17.33 3.70
CA GLY A 11 -6.65 -16.04 3.71
C GLY A 11 -6.31 -15.11 2.53
N LEU A 12 -5.04 -15.08 2.12
CA LEU A 12 -4.58 -14.24 1.00
C LEU A 12 -4.85 -14.89 -0.37
N THR A 13 -4.88 -16.22 -0.42
CA THR A 13 -5.16 -16.96 -1.67
C THR A 13 -6.56 -16.67 -2.21
N SER A 14 -7.57 -16.53 -1.35
CA SER A 14 -8.95 -16.22 -1.77
C SER A 14 -9.09 -14.83 -2.42
N ILE A 15 -8.24 -13.87 -2.04
CA ILE A 15 -8.24 -12.52 -2.63
C ILE A 15 -7.53 -12.54 -3.99
N LEU A 16 -6.49 -13.36 -4.15
CA LEU A 16 -5.77 -13.52 -5.41
C LEU A 16 -6.63 -14.21 -6.48
N THR A 17 -7.40 -15.25 -6.11
CA THR A 17 -8.28 -15.96 -7.05
C THR A 17 -9.42 -15.09 -7.59
N GLY A 18 -9.91 -14.11 -6.81
CA GLY A 18 -10.90 -13.14 -7.28
C GLY A 18 -10.38 -12.14 -8.33
N LEU A 19 -9.06 -12.04 -8.51
CA LEU A 19 -8.42 -11.07 -9.41
C LEU A 19 -8.07 -11.66 -10.78
N GLU A 20 -8.01 -12.98 -10.91
CA GLU A 20 -7.76 -13.67 -12.17
C GLU A 20 -8.92 -13.52 -13.18
N SER A 21 -10.10 -13.07 -12.73
CA SER A 21 -11.25 -12.80 -13.60
C SER A 21 -11.07 -11.61 -14.56
N ASN A 22 -9.99 -10.82 -14.46
CA ASN A 22 -9.74 -9.66 -15.33
C ASN A 22 -8.93 -9.98 -16.59
N ARG A 23 -9.00 -11.22 -17.09
CA ARG A 23 -8.26 -11.63 -18.28
C ARG A 23 -8.97 -11.19 -19.57
N ALA A 24 -8.76 -9.93 -19.95
CA ALA A 24 -8.93 -9.50 -21.34
C ALA A 24 -8.06 -8.28 -21.65
N CYS A 25 -6.73 -8.46 -21.70
CA CYS A 25 -5.86 -7.60 -22.49
C CYS A 25 -5.06 -8.51 -23.41
N GLY A 26 -5.52 -8.62 -24.65
CA GLY A 26 -4.76 -9.27 -25.71
C GLY A 26 -3.71 -8.31 -26.26
N GLY A 27 -2.50 -8.84 -26.47
CA GLY A 27 -1.51 -8.27 -27.38
C GLY A 27 -0.27 -7.68 -26.71
N TYR A 28 0.89 -8.22 -27.13
CA TYR A 28 2.28 -7.78 -27.00
C TYR A 28 2.88 -7.62 -25.59
N ALA A 29 3.71 -8.61 -25.23
CA ALA A 29 4.73 -8.44 -24.22
C ALA A 29 5.79 -7.43 -24.71
N SER A 30 6.06 -6.39 -23.93
CA SER A 30 7.33 -5.65 -23.97
C SER A 30 8.13 -5.95 -22.71
N PRO A 31 9.41 -6.33 -22.82
CA PRO A 31 10.25 -6.65 -21.68
C PRO A 31 10.82 -5.38 -21.05
N THR A 32 10.83 -5.38 -19.71
CA THR A 32 11.76 -4.63 -18.83
C THR A 32 11.98 -3.14 -19.12
N ASN A 33 11.22 -2.29 -18.42
CA ASN A 33 11.86 -1.23 -17.64
C ASN A 33 10.95 -0.87 -16.46
N CYS A 34 11.26 -1.40 -15.29
CA CYS A 34 10.69 -0.93 -14.03
C CYS A 34 11.29 0.44 -13.72
N SER A 35 10.60 1.48 -14.15
CA SER A 35 10.79 2.85 -13.67
C SER A 35 9.44 3.30 -13.12
N PRO A 36 9.36 3.88 -11.91
CA PRO A 36 8.09 4.36 -11.33
C PRO A 36 7.46 5.56 -12.08
N SER A 37 8.08 6.07 -13.15
CA SER A 37 7.75 7.39 -13.70
C SER A 37 6.79 7.38 -14.91
N THR A 38 6.36 6.22 -15.41
CA THR A 38 5.35 6.19 -16.48
C THR A 38 3.96 6.19 -15.85
N PRO A 39 3.09 7.17 -16.17
CA PRO A 39 1.71 7.18 -15.69
C PRO A 39 1.03 5.87 -16.11
N PRO A 40 0.41 5.12 -15.19
CA PRO A 40 -0.24 3.88 -15.55
C PRO A 40 -1.38 4.18 -16.52
N THR A 41 -1.36 3.51 -17.67
CA THR A 41 -2.31 3.74 -18.77
C THR A 41 -3.52 2.82 -18.70
N CYS A 42 -3.43 1.77 -17.86
CA CYS A 42 -4.48 0.78 -17.69
C CYS A 42 -4.61 0.31 -16.23
N LEU A 43 -5.80 -0.20 -15.86
CA LEU A 43 -6.10 -0.63 -14.48
C LEU A 43 -5.13 -1.71 -13.94
N PRO A 44 -4.71 -2.74 -14.70
CA PRO A 44 -3.73 -3.72 -14.21
C PRO A 44 -2.37 -3.12 -13.90
N GLU A 45 -1.94 -2.14 -14.70
CA GLU A 45 -0.69 -1.41 -14.51
C GLU A 45 -0.76 -0.51 -13.27
N LEU A 46 -1.87 0.23 -13.10
CA LEU A 46 -2.12 1.04 -11.90
C LEU A 46 -2.08 0.18 -10.63
N ARG A 47 -2.73 -0.98 -10.65
CA ARG A 47 -2.72 -1.92 -9.52
C ARG A 47 -1.29 -2.32 -9.16
N ARG A 48 -0.46 -2.64 -10.15
CA ARG A 48 0.92 -3.05 -9.91
C ARG A 48 1.78 -1.90 -9.40
N ALA A 49 1.63 -0.70 -9.97
CA ALA A 49 2.34 0.50 -9.51
C ALA A 49 2.00 0.84 -8.06
N LEU A 50 0.72 0.75 -7.67
CA LEU A 50 0.30 0.98 -6.27
C LEU A 50 0.89 -0.05 -5.30
N LEU A 51 0.97 -1.32 -5.70
CA LEU A 51 1.59 -2.36 -4.88
C LEU A 51 3.10 -2.16 -4.75
N ASP A 52 3.76 -1.77 -5.83
CA ASP A 52 5.19 -1.48 -5.84
C ASP A 52 5.49 -0.28 -4.93
N GLU A 53 4.77 0.82 -5.09
CA GLU A 53 4.93 2.00 -4.24
C GLU A 53 4.63 1.71 -2.77
N TRP A 54 3.60 0.92 -2.48
CA TRP A 54 3.31 0.49 -1.10
C TRP A 54 4.47 -0.29 -0.48
N CYS A 55 5.09 -1.20 -1.23
CA CYS A 55 6.26 -1.95 -0.79
C CYS A 55 7.52 -1.07 -0.64
N ASN A 56 7.59 0.04 -1.37
CA ASN A 56 8.71 0.97 -1.36
C ASN A 56 8.63 2.03 -0.26
N ILE A 57 7.51 2.16 0.48
CA ILE A 57 7.40 3.12 1.59
C ILE A 57 8.42 2.74 2.67
N PRO A 58 9.42 3.61 2.95
CA PRO A 58 10.43 3.30 3.94
C PRO A 58 9.81 3.22 5.35
N GLN A 59 10.23 2.23 6.14
CA GLN A 59 9.68 2.02 7.48
C GLN A 59 9.93 3.22 8.41
N ASP A 60 11.05 3.94 8.24
CA ASP A 60 11.35 5.16 8.99
C ASP A 60 10.35 6.28 8.70
N GLN A 61 9.78 6.36 7.49
CA GLN A 61 8.69 7.31 7.21
C GLN A 61 7.42 6.96 7.99
N ILE A 62 7.09 5.67 8.10
CA ILE A 62 5.96 5.18 8.90
C ILE A 62 6.21 5.47 10.38
N ASP A 63 7.42 5.17 10.86
CA ASP A 63 7.80 5.38 12.26
C ASP A 63 7.79 6.88 12.59
N ASN A 64 8.33 7.74 11.73
CA ASN A 64 8.28 9.19 11.89
C ASN A 64 6.84 9.71 11.93
N LEU A 65 5.93 9.15 11.12
CA LEU A 65 4.51 9.50 11.14
C LEU A 65 3.88 9.13 12.50
N ILE A 66 4.14 7.91 13.00
CA ILE A 66 3.63 7.45 14.31
C ILE A 66 4.21 8.32 15.44
N LEU A 67 5.52 8.56 15.44
CA LEU A 67 6.21 9.40 16.43
C LEU A 67 5.74 10.86 16.39
N SER A 68 5.27 11.34 15.23
CA SER A 68 4.68 12.68 15.12
C SER A 68 3.29 12.79 15.78
N MET A 69 2.60 11.66 15.96
CA MET A 69 1.18 11.64 16.29
C MET A 69 0.84 12.30 17.63
N PRO A 70 1.61 12.13 18.71
CA PRO A 70 1.38 12.88 19.96
C PRO A 70 1.43 14.40 19.79
N ARG A 71 2.23 14.92 18.86
CA ARG A 71 2.27 16.37 18.57
C ARG A 71 1.02 16.83 17.84
N ARG A 72 0.56 16.05 16.85
CA ARG A 72 -0.70 16.31 16.14
C ARG A 72 -1.90 16.27 17.09
N CYS A 73 -1.96 15.29 17.98
CA CYS A 73 -2.99 15.21 19.03
C CYS A 73 -2.96 16.45 19.95
N LYS A 74 -1.77 16.88 20.40
CA LYS A 74 -1.63 18.10 21.20
C LYS A 74 -2.13 19.35 20.45
N ALA A 75 -1.84 19.46 19.15
CA ALA A 75 -2.36 20.55 18.34
C ALA A 75 -3.89 20.50 18.24
N CYS A 76 -4.48 19.32 18.04
CA CYS A 76 -5.93 19.15 18.02
C CYS A 76 -6.58 19.51 19.37
N ILE A 77 -5.94 19.19 20.49
CA ILE A 77 -6.44 19.59 21.82
C ILE A 77 -6.37 21.11 21.97
N ALA A 78 -5.25 21.72 21.60
CA ALA A 78 -5.06 23.17 21.65
C ALA A 78 -6.04 23.93 20.74
N SER A 79 -6.47 23.32 19.63
CA SER A 79 -7.50 23.86 18.73
C SER A 79 -8.93 23.54 19.17
N SER A 80 -9.14 22.91 20.33
CA SER A 80 -10.44 22.41 20.79
C SER A 80 -11.13 21.50 19.75
N GLY A 81 -10.34 20.67 19.08
CA GLY A 81 -10.78 19.73 18.03
C GLY A 81 -10.99 20.37 16.65
N ARG A 82 -10.70 21.68 16.48
CA ARG A 82 -10.78 22.34 15.17
C ARG A 82 -9.63 21.92 14.26
N HIS A 83 -9.78 22.18 12.96
CA HIS A 83 -8.78 21.89 11.94
C HIS A 83 -7.39 22.39 12.35
N THR A 84 -6.41 21.50 12.28
CA THR A 84 -4.99 21.81 12.45
C THR A 84 -4.28 21.57 11.12
N PRO A 85 -3.24 22.35 10.76
CA PRO A 85 -2.57 22.22 9.47
C PRO A 85 -1.70 20.96 9.44
N TYR A 86 -2.29 19.82 9.06
CA TYR A 86 -1.65 18.53 8.84
C TYR A 86 -2.44 17.69 7.82
#